data_AF-A0A1E5AGZ8-F1
#
_entry.id   AF-A0A1E5AGZ8-F1
#
_cell.length_a   1.000
_cell.length_b   1.000
_cell.length_c   1.000
_cell.angle_alpha   90.00
_cell.angle_beta   90.00
_cell.angle_gamma   90.00
#
_symmetry.space_group_name_H-M   'P 1'
#
loop_
_entity.id
_entity.type
_entity.pdbx_description
1 polymer ?
#
loop_
_entity_poly.entity_id
_entity_poly.type
_entity_poly.pdbx_seq_one_letter_code
_entity_poly.pdbx_strand_id
1 'polypeptide(L)'
;MPSDLTTDAICTLVSDALKTATNRDSLSGPVTAASRMGDPKEWDSLSFVAVFAAIGAAYDIELEDDDAFHFQSIAGIEGFLADVLDA
;
A
#
# COMPACT_ATOMS: atom_id res chain seq x y z
N MET A 1 -18.84 2.75 -5.14
CA MET A 1 -17.39 3.00 -5.26
C MET A 1 -16.84 3.15 -3.87
N PRO A 2 -15.74 2.47 -3.52
CA PRO A 2 -15.08 2.68 -2.24
C PRO A 2 -14.75 4.17 -2.16
N SER A 3 -15.30 4.84 -1.15
CA SER A 3 -15.50 6.29 -1.16
C SER A 3 -14.23 7.12 -0.93
N ASP A 4 -13.07 6.50 -0.74
CA ASP A 4 -11.85 7.19 -0.32
C ASP A 4 -10.60 6.70 -1.09
N LEU A 5 -10.65 6.70 -2.42
CA LEU A 5 -9.47 6.49 -3.28
C LEU A 5 -8.59 7.76 -3.30
N THR A 6 -8.16 8.18 -2.11
CA THR A 6 -7.31 9.36 -1.92
C THR A 6 -5.90 8.91 -1.57
N THR A 7 -4.90 9.67 -2.00
CA THR A 7 -3.50 9.41 -1.65
C THR A 7 -3.30 9.31 -0.13
N ASP A 8 -4.03 10.11 0.65
CA ASP A 8 -3.96 10.09 2.12
C ASP A 8 -4.52 8.80 2.73
N ALA A 9 -5.62 8.27 2.18
CA ALA A 9 -6.18 6.99 2.60
C ALA A 9 -5.23 5.84 2.27
N ILE A 10 -4.64 5.84 1.08
CA ILE A 10 -3.62 4.86 0.67
C ILE A 10 -2.41 4.94 1.60
N CYS A 11 -1.88 6.14 1.87
CA CYS A 11 -0.75 6.32 2.79
C CYS A 11 -1.06 5.79 4.20
N THR A 12 -2.27 6.05 4.69
CA THR A 12 -2.72 5.58 6.01
C THR A 12 -2.79 4.06 6.07
N LEU A 13 -3.41 3.44 5.05
CA LEU A 13 -3.55 1.99 4.96
C LEU A 13 -2.19 1.29 4.86
N VAL A 14 -1.28 1.81 4.03
CA VAL A 14 0.09 1.28 3.93
C VAL A 14 0.83 1.46 5.26
N SER A 15 0.70 2.61 5.92
CA SER A 15 1.32 2.85 7.22
C SER A 15 0.88 1.83 8.27
N ASP A 16 -0.42 1.54 8.34
CA ASP A 16 -0.97 0.59 9.32
C ASP A 16 -0.64 -0.86 8.97
N ALA A 17 -0.61 -1.21 7.69
CA ALA A 17 -0.13 -2.50 7.22
C ALA A 17 1.34 -2.74 7.62
N LEU A 18 2.21 -1.76 7.41
CA LEU A 18 3.63 -1.83 7.77
C LEU A 18 3.85 -1.95 9.28
N LYS A 19 3.13 -1.17 10.09
CA LYS A 19 3.16 -1.26 11.56
C LYS A 19 2.74 -2.63 12.04
N THR A 20 1.65 -3.16 11.49
CA THR A 20 1.13 -4.48 11.82
C THR A 20 2.13 -5.58 11.43
N ALA A 21 2.65 -5.53 10.20
CA ALA A 21 3.58 -6.53 9.68
C ALA A 21 4.92 -6.55 10.43
N THR A 22 5.41 -5.39 10.86
CA THR A 22 6.68 -5.26 11.60
C THR A 22 6.51 -5.33 13.12
N ASN A 23 5.27 -5.46 13.61
CA ASN A 23 4.90 -5.43 15.03
C ASN A 23 5.49 -4.21 15.75
N ARG A 24 5.24 -3.02 15.19
CA ARG A 24 5.76 -1.74 15.68
C ARG A 24 4.64 -0.73 15.86
N ASP A 25 4.74 0.07 16.92
CA ASP A 25 3.82 1.19 17.16
C ASP A 25 4.09 2.38 16.23
N SER A 26 5.32 2.49 15.71
CA SER A 26 5.76 3.59 14.85
C SER A 26 6.75 3.13 13.77
N LEU A 27 6.68 3.75 12.60
CA LEU A 27 7.62 3.56 11.49
C LEU A 27 8.84 4.47 11.62
N SER A 28 9.90 4.16 10.89
CA SER A 28 11.13 4.98 10.83
C SER A 28 10.93 6.36 10.19
N GLY A 29 9.85 6.53 9.43
CA GLY A 29 9.43 7.78 8.81
C GLY A 29 7.95 7.72 8.41
N PRO A 30 7.32 8.87 8.10
CA PRO A 30 5.95 8.89 7.62
C PRO A 30 5.85 8.24 6.23
N VAL A 31 4.74 7.54 5.98
CA VAL A 31 4.35 7.17 4.62
C VAL A 31 3.71 8.37 3.96
N THR A 32 4.19 8.74 2.78
CA THR A 32 3.76 9.90 1.99
C THR A 32 3.53 9.49 0.54
N ALA A 33 2.94 10.37 -0.27
CA ALA A 33 2.75 10.13 -1.71
C ALA A 33 4.06 9.75 -2.47
N ALA A 34 5.21 10.20 -1.98
CA ALA A 34 6.52 9.91 -2.57
C ALA A 34 7.20 8.65 -1.99
N SER A 35 6.59 8.01 -0.98
CA SER A 35 7.14 6.82 -0.32
C SER A 35 7.15 5.61 -1.25
N ARG A 36 8.14 4.75 -1.02
CA ARG A 36 8.40 3.56 -1.81
C ARG A 36 9.07 2.50 -0.94
N MET A 37 9.11 1.26 -1.42
CA MET A 37 9.84 0.19 -0.74
C MET A 37 11.29 0.62 -0.47
N GLY A 38 11.72 0.46 0.78
CA GLY A 38 12.97 0.97 1.36
C GLY A 38 12.83 2.30 2.11
N ASP A 39 11.71 3.02 1.95
CA ASP A 39 11.43 4.30 2.61
C ASP A 39 9.91 4.49 2.88
N PRO A 40 9.43 4.18 4.10
CA PRO A 40 10.22 3.94 5.32
C PRO A 40 10.94 2.58 5.33
N LYS A 41 11.95 2.42 6.20
CA LYS A 41 12.79 1.20 6.27
C LYS A 41 12.01 -0.08 6.51
N GLU A 42 10.87 0.04 7.17
CA GLU A 42 9.93 -1.03 7.44
C GLU A 42 9.27 -1.56 6.18
N TRP A 43 9.20 -0.77 5.10
CA TRP A 43 8.67 -1.21 3.82
C TRP A 43 9.75 -1.98 3.06
N ASP A 44 9.78 -3.28 3.28
CA ASP A 44 10.74 -4.21 2.69
C ASP A 44 10.02 -5.37 1.98
N SER A 45 10.77 -6.34 1.46
CA SER A 45 10.20 -7.49 0.76
C SER A 45 9.34 -8.40 1.64
N LEU A 46 9.50 -8.36 2.96
CA LEU A 46 8.73 -9.21 3.89
C LEU A 46 7.38 -8.55 4.22
N SER A 47 7.41 -7.27 4.58
CA SER A 47 6.23 -6.46 4.86
C SER A 47 5.42 -6.09 3.61
N PHE A 48 6.04 -6.17 2.42
CA PHE A 48 5.38 -6.01 1.12
C PHE A 48 4.10 -6.83 1.01
N VAL A 49 4.14 -8.11 1.41
CA VAL A 49 2.97 -9.02 1.31
C VAL A 49 1.81 -8.51 2.15
N ALA A 50 2.11 -7.91 3.32
CA ALA A 50 1.08 -7.32 4.16
C ALA A 50 0.46 -6.07 3.53
N VAL A 51 1.26 -5.23 2.86
CA VAL A 51 0.75 -4.07 2.11
C VAL A 51 -0.15 -4.52 0.96
N PHE A 52 0.32 -5.48 0.17
CA PHE A 52 -0.42 -6.05 -0.96
C PHE A 52 -1.77 -6.62 -0.51
N ALA A 53 -1.77 -7.49 0.51
CA ALA A 53 -2.99 -8.08 1.05
C ALA A 53 -3.93 -7.03 1.68
N ALA A 54 -3.39 -6.02 2.38
CA ALA A 54 -4.20 -4.98 3.00
C ALA A 54 -4.93 -4.11 1.95
N ILE A 55 -4.29 -3.79 0.83
CA ILE A 55 -4.91 -3.04 -0.26
C ILE A 55 -5.99 -3.88 -0.94
N GLY A 56 -5.69 -5.13 -1.31
CA GLY A 56 -6.68 -6.02 -1.95
C GLY A 56 -7.93 -6.18 -1.08
N ALA A 57 -7.75 -6.39 0.23
CA ALA A 57 -8.85 -6.47 1.18
C ALA A 57 -9.61 -5.15 1.37
N ALA A 58 -8.93 -4.00 1.40
CA ALA A 58 -9.56 -2.71 1.64
C ALA A 58 -10.43 -2.23 0.47
N TYR A 59 -10.04 -2.57 -0.76
CA TYR A 59 -10.75 -2.14 -1.97
C TYR A 59 -11.59 -3.26 -2.60
N ASP A 60 -11.63 -4.45 -1.98
CA ASP A 60 -12.35 -5.65 -2.48
C ASP A 60 -11.92 -6.04 -3.91
N ILE A 61 -10.60 -6.02 -4.14
CA ILE A 61 -9.97 -6.34 -5.43
C ILE A 61 -9.24 -7.67 -5.31
N GLU A 62 -9.44 -8.54 -6.30
CA GLU A 62 -8.64 -9.75 -6.49
C GLU A 62 -7.32 -9.36 -7.19
N LEU A 63 -6.20 -9.49 -6.48
CA LEU A 63 -4.88 -9.11 -6.98
C LEU A 63 -4.17 -10.33 -7.57
N GLU A 64 -3.56 -10.17 -8.74
CA GLU A 64 -2.75 -11.19 -9.40
C GLU A 64 -1.26 -11.04 -9.03
N ASP A 65 -0.48 -12.12 -9.17
CA ASP A 65 0.94 -12.12 -8.79
C ASP A 65 1.77 -11.10 -9.58
N ASP A 66 1.37 -10.78 -10.82
CA ASP A 66 2.01 -9.78 -11.65
C ASP A 66 1.65 -8.34 -11.25
N ASP A 67 0.56 -8.10 -10.50
CA ASP A 67 0.25 -6.76 -9.98
C ASP A 67 1.26 -6.27 -8.94
N ALA A 68 2.03 -7.20 -8.35
CA ALA A 68 2.95 -6.94 -7.24
C ALA A 68 3.93 -5.78 -7.49
N PHE A 69 4.34 -5.50 -8.73
CA PHE A 69 5.27 -4.40 -9.01
C PHE A 69 4.66 -3.02 -8.76
N HIS A 70 3.34 -2.86 -8.88
CA HIS A 70 2.63 -1.61 -8.58
C HIS A 70 2.75 -1.24 -7.10
N PHE A 71 2.89 -2.23 -6.22
CA PHE A 71 2.89 -2.09 -4.76
C PHE A 71 4.27 -1.76 -4.17
N GLN A 72 5.23 -1.39 -5.02
CA GLN A 72 6.55 -0.92 -4.59
C GLN A 72 6.59 0.59 -4.28
N SER A 73 5.51 1.33 -4.57
CA SER A 73 5.40 2.77 -4.27
C SER A 73 3.95 3.20 -4.12
N ILE A 74 3.71 4.29 -3.39
CA ILE A 74 2.35 4.84 -3.25
C ILE A 74 1.78 5.26 -4.59
N ALA A 75 2.58 5.93 -5.43
CA ALA A 75 2.16 6.32 -6.78
C ALA A 75 1.79 5.12 -7.67
N GLY A 76 2.52 4.00 -7.54
CA GLY A 76 2.21 2.77 -8.27
C GLY A 76 0.89 2.14 -7.83
N ILE A 77 0.63 2.11 -6.52
CA ILE A 77 -0.63 1.63 -5.94
C ILE A 77 -1.80 2.51 -6.41
N GLU A 78 -1.64 3.83 -6.33
CA GLU A 78 -2.65 4.80 -6.76
C GLU A 78 -3.01 4.64 -8.24
N GLY A 79 -2.00 4.52 -9.11
CA GLY A 79 -2.21 4.28 -10.53
C GLY A 79 -2.95 2.98 -10.81
N PHE A 80 -2.54 1.89 -10.15
CA PHE A 80 -3.22 0.59 -10.28
C PHE A 80 -4.68 0.65 -9.81
N LEU A 81 -4.94 1.25 -8.65
CA LEU A 81 -6.29 1.36 -8.11
C LEU A 81 -7.19 2.23 -9.00
N ALA A 82 -6.66 3.31 -9.59
CA ALA A 82 -7.38 4.11 -10.56
C ALA A 82 -7.73 3.27 -11.80
N ASP A 83 -6.78 2.51 -12.35
CA ASP A 83 -7.01 1.67 -13.53
C ASP A 83 -8.05 0.56 -13.28
N VAL A 84 -8.05 -0.05 -12.10
CA VAL A 84 -8.95 -1.18 -11.77
C VAL A 84 -10.34 -0.72 -11.34
N LEU A 85 -10.45 0.40 -10.62
CA LEU A 85 -11.72 0.84 -10.04
C LEU A 85 -12.52 1.79 -10.96
N ASP A 86 -11.87 2.44 -11.93
CA ASP A 86 -12.54 3.22 -12.98
C ASP A 86 -12.88 2.38 -14.24
N ALA A 87 -12.55 1.09 -14.27
CA ALA A 87 -12.89 0.14 -15.34
C ALA A 87 -14.35 -0.36 -15.27
#